data_AF-A0A5C8J3D9-F1
#
_entry.id   AF-A0A5C8J3D9-F1
#
_cell.length_a   1.000
_cell.length_b   1.000
_cell.length_c   1.000
_cell.angle_alpha   90.00
_cell.angle_beta   90.00
_cell.angle_gamma   90.00
#
_symmetry.space_group_name_H-M   'P 1'
#
loop_
_entity.id
_entity.type
_entity.pdbx_description
1 polymer ?
#
loop_
_entity_poly.entity_id
_entity_poly.type
_entity_poly.pdbx_seq_one_letter_code
_entity_poly.pdbx_strand_id
1 'polypeptide(L)'
;MKFKTALLLAALGAAPLLASAQSAPLTREQVRAELFQAIRSGDIMGSGESSMTLRQMNPRAYPAQAATAPKKTREQVQQELGQAIKSGEMMAAGESGAKLNEIAPGSYPSQAVAAVSPKSRDEVKHELAEAILHGEIVANGEDGRMLKDVFPGMYRGSHTADVAAERGYTGSVRGM
;
A
#
# COMPACT_ATOMS: atom_id res chain seq x y z
N MET A 1 26.30 -14.49 -79.72
CA MET A 1 26.60 -15.74 -78.98
C MET A 1 27.26 -15.37 -77.65
N LYS A 2 26.53 -15.57 -76.53
CA LYS A 2 27.00 -15.80 -75.13
C LYS A 2 27.72 -14.59 -74.48
N PHE A 3 27.33 -14.09 -73.30
CA PHE A 3 27.21 -14.81 -72.03
C PHE A 3 26.02 -14.33 -71.18
N LYS A 4 25.39 -15.30 -70.49
CA LYS A 4 24.46 -15.10 -69.39
C LYS A 4 25.26 -15.00 -68.09
N THR A 5 24.95 -14.05 -67.23
CA THR A 5 25.28 -14.13 -65.80
C THR A 5 24.14 -13.52 -64.99
N ALA A 6 23.47 -14.38 -64.24
CA ALA A 6 22.53 -14.04 -63.18
C ALA A 6 23.28 -13.81 -61.86
N LEU A 7 22.54 -13.32 -60.85
CA LEU A 7 22.90 -13.13 -59.42
C LEU A 7 23.42 -11.69 -59.11
N LEU A 8 22.85 -10.88 -58.22
CA LEU A 8 22.53 -11.14 -56.80
C LEU A 8 21.57 -10.05 -56.24
N LEU A 9 20.55 -10.45 -55.47
CA LEU A 9 19.82 -9.57 -54.54
C LEU A 9 20.71 -9.28 -53.32
N ALA A 10 20.93 -8.02 -52.94
CA ALA A 10 21.24 -7.64 -51.55
C ALA A 10 21.08 -6.13 -51.29
N ALA A 11 20.05 -5.81 -50.50
CA ALA A 11 19.92 -4.73 -49.52
C ALA A 11 20.76 -3.45 -49.65
N LEU A 12 20.08 -2.29 -49.77
CA LEU A 12 20.40 -1.12 -48.95
C LEU A 12 19.26 -0.09 -48.94
N GLY A 13 18.72 0.19 -47.74
CA GLY A 13 18.20 1.51 -47.41
C GLY A 13 16.71 1.77 -47.64
N ALA A 14 15.88 1.31 -46.72
CA ALA A 14 14.76 2.11 -46.22
C ALA A 14 14.40 1.58 -44.84
N ALA A 15 15.12 2.03 -43.81
CA ALA A 15 14.59 1.96 -42.45
C ALA A 15 13.22 2.66 -42.46
N PRO A 16 12.15 2.07 -41.92
CA PRO A 16 11.03 2.88 -41.49
C PRO A 16 11.55 3.67 -40.28
N LEU A 17 12.01 4.90 -40.54
CA LEU A 17 12.04 5.91 -39.50
C LEU A 17 10.64 5.89 -38.90
N LEU A 18 10.54 5.44 -37.64
CA LEU A 18 9.40 5.72 -36.78
C LEU A 18 9.36 7.24 -36.60
N ALA A 19 8.90 7.94 -37.63
CA ALA A 19 8.30 9.23 -37.48
C ALA A 19 7.13 9.02 -36.52
N SER A 20 7.07 9.89 -35.51
CA SER A 20 5.95 10.09 -34.62
C SER A 20 4.64 9.69 -35.29
N ALA A 21 3.77 9.01 -34.55
CA ALA A 21 2.36 8.91 -34.90
C ALA A 21 1.76 10.34 -34.90
N GLN A 22 2.09 11.13 -35.91
CA GLN A 22 1.31 12.24 -36.40
C GLN A 22 0.01 11.57 -36.80
N SER A 23 -0.99 11.70 -35.94
CA SER A 23 -2.37 11.32 -36.22
C SER A 23 -2.64 11.74 -37.65
N ALA A 24 -2.92 10.77 -38.53
CA ALA A 24 -3.28 11.08 -39.91
C ALA A 24 -4.36 12.17 -39.86
N PRO A 25 -4.29 13.23 -40.70
CA PRO A 25 -5.24 14.32 -40.63
C PRO A 25 -6.66 13.74 -40.76
N LEU A 26 -7.48 13.95 -39.73
CA LEU A 26 -8.86 13.46 -39.69
C LEU A 26 -9.60 13.93 -40.94
N THR A 27 -10.31 13.01 -41.60
CA THR A 27 -11.17 13.39 -42.72
C THR A 27 -12.36 14.20 -42.20
N ARG A 28 -12.91 15.10 -43.02
CA ARG A 28 -14.11 15.87 -42.62
C ARG A 28 -15.28 14.98 -42.20
N GLU A 29 -15.37 13.77 -42.76
CA GLU A 29 -16.38 12.78 -42.41
C GLU A 29 -16.14 12.20 -41.01
N GLN A 30 -14.89 11.89 -40.66
CA GLN A 30 -14.51 11.43 -39.32
C GLN A 30 -14.80 12.51 -38.27
N VAL A 31 -14.45 13.77 -38.53
CA VAL A 31 -14.75 14.89 -37.63
C VAL A 31 -16.26 15.04 -37.40
N ARG A 32 -17.08 14.87 -38.45
CA ARG A 32 -18.55 14.91 -38.32
C ARG A 32 -19.06 13.74 -37.47
N ALA A 33 -18.55 12.54 -37.69
CA ALA A 33 -18.92 11.36 -36.91
C ALA A 33 -18.58 11.54 -35.42
N GLU A 34 -17.39 12.04 -35.11
CA GLU A 34 -16.96 12.35 -33.74
C GLU A 34 -17.84 13.43 -33.09
N LEU A 35 -18.17 14.49 -33.84
CA LEU A 35 -19.05 15.55 -33.33
C LEU A 35 -20.46 15.03 -33.02
N PHE A 36 -21.05 14.20 -33.90
CA PHE A 36 -22.33 13.56 -33.62
C PHE A 36 -22.26 12.63 -32.40
N GLN A 37 -21.15 11.91 -32.24
CA GLN A 37 -20.93 11.06 -31.07
C GLN A 37 -20.82 11.88 -29.78
N ALA A 38 -20.07 12.98 -29.79
CA ALA A 38 -19.89 13.88 -28.65
C ALA A 38 -21.22 14.55 -28.25
N ILE A 39 -22.04 14.97 -29.21
CA ILE A 39 -23.39 15.49 -28.94
C ILE A 39 -24.26 14.42 -28.29
N ARG A 40 -24.25 13.18 -28.82
CA ARG A 40 -25.05 12.08 -28.28
C ARG A 40 -24.61 11.67 -26.87
N SER A 41 -23.31 11.65 -26.59
CA SER A 41 -22.77 11.30 -25.28
C SER A 41 -22.79 12.47 -24.28
N GLY A 42 -23.09 13.68 -24.75
CA GLY A 42 -23.05 14.91 -23.96
C GLY A 42 -21.63 15.33 -23.59
N ASP A 43 -20.61 14.84 -24.30
CA ASP A 43 -19.20 15.19 -24.15
C ASP A 43 -18.84 16.46 -24.93
N ILE A 44 -19.75 17.43 -24.86
CA ILE A 44 -19.55 18.78 -25.38
C ILE A 44 -19.57 19.75 -24.22
N MET A 45 -18.68 20.74 -24.27
CA MET A 45 -18.60 21.74 -23.22
C MET A 45 -19.92 22.51 -23.13
N GLY A 46 -20.39 22.66 -21.90
CA GLY A 46 -21.59 23.41 -21.58
C GLY A 46 -21.46 24.88 -21.92
N SER A 47 -22.58 25.53 -22.19
CA SER A 47 -22.62 26.99 -22.23
C SER A 47 -22.52 27.53 -20.80
N GLY A 48 -21.52 28.37 -20.52
CA GLY A 48 -21.30 28.99 -19.21
C GLY A 48 -19.84 28.93 -18.75
N GLU A 49 -19.57 29.48 -17.56
CA GLU A 49 -18.22 29.53 -16.97
C GLU A 49 -17.80 28.23 -16.28
N SER A 50 -18.72 27.27 -16.14
CA SER A 50 -18.53 26.11 -15.27
C SER A 50 -17.45 25.13 -15.75
N SER A 51 -16.90 25.26 -16.96
CA SER A 51 -15.98 24.29 -17.61
C SER A 51 -16.50 22.84 -17.64
N MET A 52 -17.79 22.65 -17.34
CA MET A 52 -18.45 21.36 -17.27
C MET A 52 -18.97 20.95 -18.64
N THR A 53 -19.06 19.64 -18.86
CA THR A 53 -19.72 19.06 -20.05
C THR A 53 -21.24 19.04 -19.87
N LEU A 54 -22.02 19.04 -20.97
CA LEU A 54 -23.48 18.99 -20.89
C LEU A 54 -23.99 17.77 -20.11
N ARG A 55 -23.31 16.62 -20.21
CA ARG A 55 -23.63 15.43 -19.40
C ARG A 55 -23.43 15.63 -17.90
N GLN A 56 -22.46 16.46 -17.48
CA GLN A 56 -22.24 16.74 -16.07
C GLN A 56 -23.30 17.69 -15.52
N MET A 57 -23.76 18.65 -16.35
CA MET A 57 -24.81 19.59 -15.95
C MET A 57 -26.20 18.94 -15.96
N ASN A 58 -26.49 18.07 -16.93
CA ASN A 58 -27.76 17.34 -16.99
C ASN A 58 -27.56 15.85 -17.28
N PRO A 59 -27.14 15.05 -16.27
CA PRO A 59 -26.85 13.64 -16.45
C PRO A 59 -28.05 12.80 -16.90
N ARG A 60 -29.27 13.28 -16.63
CA ARG A 60 -30.52 12.58 -17.00
C ARG A 60 -30.85 12.67 -18.49
N ALA A 61 -30.31 13.67 -19.19
CA ALA A 61 -30.54 13.88 -20.62
C ALA A 61 -29.61 13.04 -21.51
N TYR A 62 -28.61 12.37 -20.93
CA TYR A 62 -27.58 11.64 -21.67
C TYR A 62 -27.49 10.18 -21.21
N PRO A 63 -27.03 9.26 -22.07
CA PRO A 63 -26.87 7.86 -21.69
C PRO A 63 -25.81 7.74 -20.57
N ALA A 64 -26.13 6.94 -19.56
CA ALA A 64 -25.19 6.62 -18.49
C ALA A 64 -23.96 5.92 -19.07
N GLN A 65 -22.76 6.39 -18.70
CA GLN A 65 -21.54 5.68 -19.04
C GLN A 65 -21.57 4.27 -18.42
N ALA A 66 -21.11 3.30 -19.19
CA ALA A 66 -20.83 1.98 -18.64
C ALA A 66 -19.80 2.16 -17.51
N ALA A 67 -20.20 1.84 -16.28
CA ALA A 67 -19.28 1.87 -15.15
C ALA A 67 -18.11 0.93 -15.48
N THR A 68 -16.90 1.49 -15.56
CA THR A 68 -15.65 0.75 -15.81
C THR A 68 -15.24 -0.11 -14.62
N ALA A 69 -15.89 0.07 -13.47
CA ALA A 69 -15.70 -0.75 -12.27
C ALA A 69 -16.87 -1.72 -12.10
N PRO A 70 -16.63 -2.93 -11.55
CA PRO A 70 -17.71 -3.83 -11.17
C PRO A 70 -18.65 -3.11 -10.21
N LYS A 71 -19.96 -3.12 -10.52
CA LYS A 71 -20.97 -2.52 -9.66
C LYS A 71 -20.99 -3.32 -8.35
N LYS A 72 -20.56 -2.71 -7.24
CA LYS A 72 -20.71 -3.30 -5.92
C LYS A 72 -22.18 -3.59 -5.66
N THR A 73 -22.48 -4.73 -5.05
CA THR A 73 -23.86 -5.03 -4.66
C THR A 73 -24.27 -4.17 -3.47
N ARG A 74 -25.57 -3.99 -3.27
CA ARG A 74 -26.07 -3.21 -2.13
C ARG A 74 -25.67 -3.83 -0.79
N GLU A 75 -25.53 -5.15 -0.75
CA GLU A 75 -25.07 -5.92 0.40
C GLU A 75 -23.60 -5.61 0.69
N GLN A 76 -22.74 -5.61 -0.33
CA GLN A 76 -21.32 -5.27 -0.19
C GLN A 76 -21.14 -3.84 0.33
N VAL A 77 -21.91 -2.88 -0.22
CA VAL A 77 -21.87 -1.48 0.26
C VAL A 77 -22.31 -1.37 1.72
N GLN A 78 -23.35 -2.10 2.13
CA GLN A 78 -23.80 -2.11 3.52
C GLN A 78 -22.77 -2.74 4.47
N GLN A 79 -22.09 -3.80 4.04
CA GLN A 79 -21.03 -4.42 4.80
C GLN A 79 -19.84 -3.46 4.98
N GLU A 80 -19.38 -2.82 3.91
CA GLU A 80 -18.29 -1.84 3.96
C GLU A 80 -18.66 -0.64 4.85
N LEU A 81 -19.88 -0.12 4.74
CA LEU A 81 -20.35 0.96 5.60
C LEU A 81 -20.39 0.53 7.07
N GLY A 82 -20.92 -0.66 7.37
CA GLY A 82 -20.93 -1.21 8.72
C GLY A 82 -19.53 -1.42 9.28
N GLN A 83 -18.56 -1.82 8.44
CA GLN A 83 -17.16 -1.94 8.83
C GLN A 83 -16.53 -0.58 9.13
N ALA A 84 -16.71 0.42 8.26
CA ALA A 84 -16.18 1.77 8.45
C ALA A 84 -16.73 2.45 9.72
N ILE A 85 -18.01 2.21 10.04
CA ILE A 85 -18.62 2.68 11.30
C ILE A 85 -17.98 1.96 12.50
N LYS A 86 -17.83 0.64 12.43
CA LYS A 86 -17.24 -0.14 13.53
C LYS A 86 -15.76 0.17 13.77
N SER A 87 -14.99 0.42 12.72
CA SER A 87 -13.56 0.75 12.80
C SER A 87 -13.30 2.22 13.12
N GLY A 88 -14.33 3.07 13.04
CA GLY A 88 -14.22 4.52 13.22
C GLY A 88 -13.50 5.23 12.08
N GLU A 89 -13.44 4.61 10.89
CA GLU A 89 -12.88 5.23 9.68
C GLU A 89 -13.79 6.29 9.07
N MET A 90 -15.00 6.43 9.59
CA MET A 90 -15.89 7.54 9.26
C MET A 90 -15.21 8.88 9.56
N MET A 91 -15.36 9.82 8.63
CA MET A 91 -14.90 11.19 8.81
C MET A 91 -15.64 11.83 9.98
N ALA A 92 -14.90 12.49 10.85
CA ALA A 92 -15.48 13.29 11.92
C ALA A 92 -16.18 14.53 11.35
N ALA A 93 -17.23 14.97 12.03
CA ALA A 93 -17.87 16.23 11.71
C ALA A 93 -16.92 17.40 12.08
N GLY A 94 -16.67 18.30 11.14
CA GLY A 94 -15.82 19.48 11.35
C GLY A 94 -14.84 19.73 10.20
N GLU A 95 -13.94 20.68 10.40
CA GLU A 95 -12.96 21.12 9.38
C GLU A 95 -11.64 20.33 9.42
N SER A 96 -11.43 19.54 10.47
CA SER A 96 -10.16 18.83 10.71
C SER A 96 -9.88 17.73 9.68
N GLY A 97 -10.91 17.23 8.98
CA GLY A 97 -10.76 16.11 8.05
C GLY A 97 -10.27 14.81 8.70
N ALA A 98 -10.29 14.74 10.03
CA ALA A 98 -9.81 13.60 10.80
C ALA A 98 -10.87 12.50 10.88
N LYS A 99 -10.42 11.26 11.09
CA LYS A 99 -11.31 10.12 11.28
C LYS A 99 -11.78 10.01 12.73
N LEU A 100 -12.94 9.42 12.97
CA LEU A 100 -13.47 9.26 14.32
C LEU A 100 -12.57 8.41 15.23
N ASN A 101 -11.88 7.42 14.68
CA ASN A 101 -10.90 6.61 15.41
C ASN A 101 -9.63 7.36 15.80
N GLU A 102 -9.27 8.42 15.07
CA GLU A 102 -8.13 9.29 15.40
C GLU A 102 -8.51 10.27 16.53
N ILE A 103 -9.74 10.77 16.54
CA ILE A 103 -10.23 11.70 17.57
C ILE A 103 -10.56 10.98 18.87
N ALA A 104 -11.20 9.81 18.78
CA ALA A 104 -11.68 9.05 19.93
C ALA A 104 -11.24 7.58 19.86
N PRO A 105 -9.94 7.28 19.92
CA PRO A 105 -9.42 5.92 19.76
C PRO A 105 -9.97 4.94 20.81
N GLY A 106 -10.34 5.42 22.01
CA GLY A 106 -10.97 4.58 23.05
C GLY A 106 -12.41 4.15 22.75
N SER A 107 -13.06 4.75 21.75
CA SER A 107 -14.43 4.40 21.35
C SER A 107 -14.48 3.37 20.22
N TYR A 108 -13.33 3.02 19.64
CA TYR A 108 -13.24 2.12 18.50
C TYR A 108 -12.27 0.97 18.83
N PRO A 109 -12.53 -0.25 18.34
CA PRO A 109 -11.61 -1.35 18.48
C PRO A 109 -10.28 -0.99 17.80
N SER A 110 -9.19 -1.04 18.55
CA SER A 110 -7.86 -0.76 18.02
C SER A 110 -7.56 -1.80 16.93
N GLN A 111 -7.25 -1.35 15.70
CA GLN A 111 -6.92 -2.26 14.57
C GLN A 111 -5.80 -3.26 14.92
N ALA A 112 -4.94 -2.92 15.90
CA ALA A 112 -3.91 -3.80 16.45
C ALA A 112 -4.44 -5.13 17.02
N VAL A 113 -5.71 -5.20 17.46
CA VAL A 113 -6.30 -6.42 18.03
C VAL A 113 -6.86 -7.36 16.95
N ALA A 114 -7.04 -6.89 15.72
CA ALA A 114 -7.63 -7.70 14.65
C ALA A 114 -6.61 -8.67 13.99
N ALA A 115 -5.31 -8.42 14.12
CA ALA A 115 -4.26 -9.19 13.45
C ALA A 115 -3.55 -10.23 14.35
N VAL A 116 -3.86 -10.25 15.65
CA VAL A 116 -3.24 -11.16 16.61
C VAL A 116 -4.35 -11.99 17.23
N SER A 117 -4.30 -13.32 17.05
CA SER A 117 -5.12 -14.24 17.84
C SER A 117 -5.01 -13.84 19.31
N PRO A 118 -6.12 -13.52 20.00
CA PRO A 118 -6.04 -13.04 21.36
C PRO A 118 -5.41 -14.13 22.22
N LYS A 119 -4.19 -13.88 22.71
CA LYS A 119 -3.54 -14.80 23.66
C LYS A 119 -4.47 -14.99 24.86
N SER A 120 -4.61 -16.22 25.32
CA SER A 120 -5.37 -16.49 26.54
C SER A 120 -4.72 -15.76 27.71
N ARG A 121 -5.53 -15.35 28.70
CA ARG A 121 -4.98 -14.80 29.95
C ARG A 121 -4.00 -15.75 30.61
N ASP A 122 -4.18 -17.06 30.45
CA ASP A 122 -3.28 -18.06 31.02
C ASP A 122 -1.94 -18.11 30.26
N GLU A 123 -1.95 -17.96 28.94
CA GLU A 123 -0.73 -17.83 28.13
C GLU A 123 0.04 -16.56 28.49
N VAL A 124 -0.66 -15.43 28.64
CA VAL A 124 -0.04 -14.16 29.06
C VAL A 124 0.60 -14.27 30.45
N LYS A 125 -0.06 -14.96 31.40
CA LYS A 125 0.50 -15.20 32.73
C LYS A 125 1.73 -16.13 32.67
N HIS A 126 1.71 -17.14 31.81
CA HIS A 126 2.85 -18.03 31.63
C HIS A 126 4.05 -17.28 31.07
N GLU A 127 3.86 -16.53 29.99
CA GLU A 127 4.93 -15.71 29.38
C GLU A 127 5.49 -14.68 30.37
N LEU A 128 4.63 -14.04 31.17
CA LEU A 128 5.08 -13.12 32.19
C LEU A 128 5.90 -13.82 33.28
N ALA A 129 5.49 -15.01 33.72
CA ALA A 129 6.25 -15.78 34.70
C ALA A 129 7.63 -16.21 34.17
N GLU A 130 7.71 -16.59 32.89
CA GLU A 130 8.98 -16.90 32.23
C GLU A 130 9.88 -15.67 32.09
N ALA A 131 9.31 -14.52 31.71
CA ALA A 131 10.05 -13.26 31.65
C ALA A 131 10.60 -12.85 33.02
N ILE A 132 9.83 -13.03 34.10
CA ILE A 132 10.30 -12.79 35.48
C ILE A 132 11.45 -13.74 35.82
N LEU A 133 11.31 -15.04 35.52
CA LEU A 133 12.30 -16.06 35.87
C LEU A 133 13.65 -15.83 35.18
N HIS A 134 13.60 -15.37 33.92
CA HIS A 134 14.78 -15.10 33.09
C HIS A 134 15.28 -13.65 33.20
N GLY A 135 14.58 -12.78 33.94
CA GLY A 135 14.95 -11.37 34.09
C GLY A 135 14.77 -10.57 32.80
N GLU A 136 13.89 -10.99 31.90
CA GLU A 136 13.53 -10.32 30.63
C GLU A 136 12.48 -9.23 30.84
N ILE A 137 12.66 -8.49 31.92
CA ILE A 137 11.82 -7.38 32.32
C ILE A 137 12.67 -6.13 32.27
N VAL A 138 12.14 -5.07 31.67
CA VAL A 138 12.82 -3.78 31.62
C VAL A 138 13.02 -3.28 33.05
N ALA A 139 14.27 -3.01 33.42
CA ALA A 139 14.60 -2.41 34.70
C ALA A 139 14.08 -0.97 34.76
N ASN A 140 13.63 -0.53 35.93
CA ASN A 140 13.25 0.86 36.14
C ASN A 140 14.48 1.76 35.94
N GLY A 141 14.51 2.48 34.82
CA GLY A 141 15.59 3.38 34.41
C GLY A 141 15.34 3.93 33.01
N GLU A 142 16.07 4.98 32.61
CA GLU A 142 15.91 5.63 31.30
C GLU A 142 16.58 4.82 30.16
N ASP A 143 17.50 3.92 30.50
CA ASP A 143 18.36 3.21 29.56
C ASP A 143 17.69 2.00 28.89
N GLY A 144 16.49 1.59 29.32
CA GLY A 144 15.75 0.45 28.76
C GLY A 144 16.43 -0.92 28.93
N ARG A 145 17.40 -1.05 29.84
CA ARG A 145 18.12 -2.31 30.10
C ARG A 145 17.23 -3.35 30.75
N MET A 146 17.50 -4.64 30.53
CA MET A 146 16.77 -5.73 31.17
C MET A 146 17.31 -6.02 32.57
N LEU A 147 16.47 -6.58 33.43
CA LEU A 147 16.81 -6.92 34.81
C LEU A 147 17.98 -7.91 34.89
N LYS A 148 18.06 -8.85 33.92
CA LYS A 148 19.19 -9.77 33.76
C LYS A 148 20.53 -9.09 33.45
N ASP A 149 20.50 -7.93 32.81
CA ASP A 149 21.70 -7.15 32.46
C ASP A 149 22.16 -6.28 33.64
N VAL A 150 21.21 -5.82 34.46
CA VAL A 150 21.50 -4.97 35.64
C VAL A 150 21.94 -5.81 36.84
N PHE A 151 21.36 -7.00 37.02
CA PHE A 151 21.66 -7.90 38.14
C PHE A 151 22.12 -9.28 37.61
N PRO A 152 23.35 -9.37 37.09
CA PRO A 152 23.91 -10.63 36.63
C PRO A 152 24.00 -11.64 37.78
N GLY A 153 23.55 -12.86 37.54
CA GLY A 153 23.56 -13.97 38.51
C GLY A 153 22.29 -14.13 39.34
N MET A 154 21.34 -13.20 39.26
CA MET A 154 20.05 -13.28 39.97
C MET A 154 18.96 -14.00 39.17
N TYR A 155 19.16 -14.21 37.87
CA TYR A 155 18.15 -14.74 36.95
C TYR A 155 18.63 -15.98 36.21
N ARG A 156 17.71 -16.90 35.91
CA ARG A 156 18.06 -18.17 35.27
C ARG A 156 18.57 -17.91 33.84
N GLY A 157 19.78 -18.35 33.54
CA GLY A 157 20.41 -18.15 32.23
C GLY A 157 21.31 -16.91 32.12
N SER A 158 21.43 -16.08 33.15
CA SER A 158 22.42 -14.98 33.18
C SER A 158 23.87 -15.47 33.31
N HIS A 159 24.09 -16.76 33.62
CA HIS A 159 25.41 -17.34 33.87
C HIS A 159 26.18 -17.75 32.61
N THR A 160 25.58 -17.72 31.42
CA THR A 160 26.25 -18.25 30.20
C THR A 160 27.13 -17.25 29.48
N ALA A 161 27.08 -15.96 29.85
CA ALA A 161 27.94 -14.93 29.25
C ALA A 161 29.34 -14.88 29.89
N ASP A 162 29.44 -15.01 31.23
CA ASP A 162 30.71 -14.86 31.94
C ASP A 162 31.61 -16.10 31.93
N VAL A 163 31.03 -17.32 31.89
CA VAL A 163 31.82 -18.56 31.91
C VAL A 163 32.60 -18.78 30.60
N ALA A 164 32.16 -18.15 29.50
CA ALA A 164 32.88 -18.18 28.22
C ALA A 164 34.08 -17.22 28.17
N ALA A 165 34.07 -16.13 28.96
CA ALA A 165 35.16 -15.15 29.01
C ALA A 165 36.30 -15.62 29.93
N GLU A 166 35.99 -16.32 31.02
CA GLU A 166 37.00 -16.74 32.00
C GLU A 166 37.88 -17.93 31.53
N ARG A 167 37.40 -18.76 30.59
CA ARG A 167 38.18 -19.87 30.03
C ARG A 167 39.18 -19.47 28.93
N GLY A 168 39.22 -18.19 28.53
CA GLY A 168 40.09 -17.70 27.45
C GLY A 168 41.44 -17.12 27.90
N TYR A 169 41.69 -16.96 29.21
CA TYR A 169 42.85 -16.21 29.73
C TYR A 169 43.78 -17.04 30.62
N THR A 170 44.26 -18.19 30.14
CA THR A 170 45.48 -18.82 30.69
C THR A 170 46.32 -19.39 29.54
N GLY A 171 47.07 -18.54 28.84
CA GLY A 171 47.86 -19.03 27.71
C GLY A 171 48.76 -18.04 26.99
N SER A 172 49.38 -17.09 27.69
CA SER A 172 50.64 -16.44 27.25
C SER A 172 50.98 -15.26 28.15
N VAL A 173 52.03 -15.40 28.97
CA VAL A 173 53.24 -14.55 29.12
C VAL A 173 54.09 -15.33 30.16
N ARG A 174 55.33 -15.75 29.94
CA ARG A 174 56.53 -14.91 29.79
C ARG A 174 57.74 -15.80 29.51
N GLY A 175 58.49 -15.50 28.45
CA GLY A 175 59.81 -16.09 28.22
C GLY A 175 60.88 -15.50 29.14
N MET A 176 61.90 -16.29 29.42
CA MET A 176 63.34 -15.97 29.45
C MET A 176 64.12 -17.29 29.33
#